data_AF-Q3AQ20-F1
#
_entry.id   AF-Q3AQ20-F1
#
_cell.length_a   1.000
_cell.length_b   1.000
_cell.length_c   1.000
_cell.angle_alpha   90.00
_cell.angle_beta   90.00
_cell.angle_gamma   90.00
#
_symmetry.space_group_name_H-M   'P 1'
#
loop_
_entity.id
_entity.type
_entity.pdbx_description
1 polymer ?
#
loop_
_entity_poly.entity_id
_entity_poly.type
_entity_poly.pdbx_seq_one_letter_code
_entity_poly.pdbx_strand_id
1 'polypeptide(L)'
;MSKDYLPSSDSLYDRVIAALETVRPYLQADGGDCQLVGISKDMVVDVKLLGACGSCPMSTLTLRAGVEQAIKKAIPEIVRVESV
;
A
#
# COMPACT_ATOMS: atom_id res chain seq x y z
N MET A 1 -13.26 -1.18 16.15
CA MET A 1 -11.83 -0.98 15.89
C MET A 1 -11.68 0.38 15.22
N SER A 2 -11.48 1.45 15.99
CA SER A 2 -11.18 2.77 15.41
C SER A 2 -9.77 2.71 14.88
N LYS A 3 -9.58 2.65 13.56
CA LYS A 3 -8.25 2.88 12.99
C LYS A 3 -7.99 4.37 13.07
N ASP A 4 -7.08 4.76 13.94
CA ASP A 4 -6.60 6.12 14.11
C ASP A 4 -5.69 6.50 12.93
N TYR A 5 -6.28 6.95 11.83
CA TYR A 5 -5.52 7.47 10.69
C TYR A 5 -4.93 8.85 10.99
N LEU A 6 -3.73 9.08 10.46
CA LEU A 6 -3.11 10.39 10.35
C LEU A 6 -4.00 11.31 9.50
N PRO A 7 -4.05 12.61 9.81
CA PRO A 7 -4.83 13.58 9.07
C PRO A 7 -4.39 13.58 7.60
N SER A 8 -5.34 13.71 6.67
CA SER A 8 -5.08 13.70 5.23
C SER A 8 -4.19 14.86 4.73
N SER A 9 -3.88 15.84 5.58
CA SER A 9 -2.93 16.93 5.32
C SER A 9 -1.47 16.56 5.61
N ASP A 10 -1.19 15.33 6.05
CA ASP A 10 0.17 14.90 6.39
C ASP A 10 0.99 14.60 5.12
N SER A 11 2.25 15.07 5.09
CA SER A 11 3.15 14.90 3.94
C SER A 11 3.52 13.44 3.65
N LEU A 12 3.27 12.54 4.61
CA LEU A 12 3.40 11.10 4.37
C LEU A 12 2.43 10.60 3.30
N TYR A 13 1.24 11.20 3.16
CA TYR A 13 0.29 10.80 2.11
C TYR A 13 0.90 11.01 0.72
N ASP A 14 1.47 12.20 0.46
CA ASP A 14 2.11 12.50 -0.82
C ASP A 14 3.30 11.56 -1.09
N ARG A 15 4.11 11.28 -0.07
CA ARG A 15 5.24 10.35 -0.20
C ARG A 15 4.78 8.93 -0.52
N VAL A 16 3.75 8.44 0.17
CA VAL A 16 3.20 7.10 -0.08
C VAL A 16 2.57 7.03 -1.46
N ILE A 17 1.83 8.04 -1.89
CA ILE A 17 1.26 8.12 -3.23
C ILE A 17 2.37 8.06 -4.28
N ALA A 18 3.42 8.86 -4.14
CA ALA A 18 4.57 8.84 -5.05
C ALA A 18 5.25 7.46 -5.10
N ALA A 19 5.43 6.81 -3.94
CA ALA A 19 5.98 5.46 -3.89
C ALA A 19 5.06 4.44 -4.59
N LEU A 20 3.75 4.54 -4.38
CA LEU A 20 2.75 3.70 -5.05
C LEU A 20 2.76 3.91 -6.56
N GLU A 21 2.92 5.13 -7.05
CA GLU A 21 3.03 5.41 -8.48
C GLU A 21 4.23 4.73 -9.14
N THR A 22 5.34 4.55 -8.42
CA THR A 22 6.49 3.79 -8.94
C THR A 22 6.22 2.30 -9.10
N VAL A 23 5.33 1.71 -8.27
CA VAL A 23 4.97 0.29 -8.35
C VAL A 23 3.72 -0.01 -9.17
N ARG A 24 2.85 0.98 -9.36
CA ARG A 24 1.65 0.88 -10.22
C ARG A 24 1.90 0.20 -11.58
N PRO A 25 2.94 0.55 -12.37
CA PRO A 25 3.16 -0.13 -13.66
C PRO A 25 3.46 -1.61 -13.50
N TYR A 26 4.16 -2.01 -12.43
CA TYR A 26 4.42 -3.42 -12.13
C TYR A 26 3.15 -4.14 -11.69
N LEU A 27 2.36 -3.53 -10.80
CA LEU A 27 1.08 -4.09 -10.36
C LEU A 27 0.11 -4.28 -11.53
N GLN A 28 0.05 -3.29 -12.44
CA GLN A 28 -0.80 -3.37 -13.63
C GLN A 28 -0.32 -4.42 -14.63
N ALA A 29 1.00 -4.65 -14.75
CA ALA A 29 1.55 -5.74 -15.53
C ALA A 29 1.12 -7.12 -14.99
N ASP A 30 1.02 -7.25 -13.67
CA ASP A 30 0.46 -8.44 -12.99
C ASP A 30 -1.09 -8.49 -13.00
N GLY A 31 -1.77 -7.53 -13.64
CA GLY A 31 -3.23 -7.47 -13.72
C GLY A 31 -3.92 -6.98 -12.45
N GLY A 32 -3.21 -6.24 -11.61
CA GLY A 32 -3.69 -5.60 -10.40
C GLY A 32 -3.39 -4.10 -10.32
N ASP A 33 -3.75 -3.51 -9.20
CA ASP A 33 -3.56 -2.12 -8.83
C ASP A 33 -3.69 -2.00 -7.30
N CYS A 34 -3.36 -0.85 -6.75
CA CYS A 34 -3.55 -0.55 -5.34
C CYS A 34 -4.00 0.89 -5.13
N GLN A 35 -4.76 1.09 -4.07
CA GLN A 35 -5.27 2.38 -3.64
C GLN A 35 -4.90 2.61 -2.17
N LEU A 36 -4.35 3.78 -1.86
CA LEU A 36 -4.10 4.18 -0.48
C LEU A 36 -5.44 4.42 0.24
N VAL A 37 -5.65 3.75 1.37
CA VAL A 37 -6.82 3.97 2.24
C VAL A 37 -6.49 4.97 3.33
N GLY A 38 -5.32 4.83 3.95
CA GLY A 38 -4.88 5.72 5.02
C GLY A 38 -3.58 5.26 5.64
N ILE A 39 -3.00 6.11 6.47
CA ILE A 39 -1.79 5.81 7.22
C ILE A 39 -2.13 5.89 8.70
N SER A 40 -2.00 4.78 9.44
CA SER A 40 -2.23 4.76 10.89
C SER A 40 -1.13 5.53 11.62
N LYS A 41 -1.43 6.03 12.82
CA LYS A 41 -0.44 6.64 13.73
C LYS A 41 0.72 5.70 14.07
N ASP A 42 0.51 4.38 14.00
CA ASP A 42 1.54 3.35 14.16
C ASP A 42 2.47 3.19 12.93
N MET A 43 2.44 4.13 11.99
CA MET A 43 3.15 4.05 10.70
C MET A 43 2.79 2.80 9.89
N VAL A 44 1.50 2.45 9.93
CA VAL A 44 0.93 1.33 9.16
C VAL A 44 0.17 1.90 7.97
N VAL A 45 0.58 1.56 6.75
CA VAL A 45 -0.13 2.01 5.55
C VAL A 45 -1.21 0.99 5.22
N ASP A 46 -2.46 1.41 5.28
CA ASP A 46 -3.58 0.62 4.76
C ASP A 46 -3.74 0.91 3.28
N VAL A 47 -3.69 -0.14 2.49
CA VAL A 47 -3.96 -0.11 1.05
C VAL A 47 -5.09 -1.06 0.71
N LYS A 48 -5.83 -0.71 -0.32
CA LYS A 48 -6.82 -1.59 -0.95
C LYS A 48 -6.23 -2.10 -2.24
N LEU A 49 -6.01 -3.41 -2.32
CA LEU A 49 -5.57 -4.05 -3.55
C LEU A 49 -6.77 -4.19 -4.49
N LEU A 50 -6.63 -3.72 -5.72
CA LEU A 50 -7.63 -3.79 -6.78
C LEU A 50 -7.08 -4.72 -7.86
N GLY A 51 -7.87 -5.61 -8.47
CA GLY A 51 -7.34 -6.47 -9.55
C GLY A 51 -7.90 -7.87 -9.68
N ALA A 52 -7.48 -8.54 -10.75
CA ALA A 52 -8.03 -9.81 -11.24
C ALA A 52 -7.69 -11.04 -10.39
N CYS A 53 -6.81 -10.93 -9.40
CA CYS A 53 -6.44 -12.03 -8.51
C CYS A 53 -7.16 -12.01 -7.14
N GLY A 54 -8.31 -11.33 -7.04
CA GLY A 54 -9.16 -11.37 -5.83
C GLY A 54 -9.67 -12.78 -5.46
N SER A 55 -9.51 -13.76 -6.35
CA SER A 55 -9.93 -15.16 -6.17
C SER A 55 -8.80 -16.13 -5.79
N CYS A 56 -7.53 -15.71 -5.82
CA CYS A 56 -6.38 -16.57 -5.49
C CYS A 56 -5.60 -16.02 -4.29
N PRO A 57 -5.76 -16.58 -3.07
CA PRO A 57 -5.15 -16.05 -1.85
C PRO A 57 -3.62 -16.04 -1.87
N MET A 58 -2.98 -16.86 -2.72
CA MET A 58 -1.53 -16.85 -2.88
C MET A 58 -0.99 -15.60 -3.60
N SER A 59 -1.70 -15.09 -4.61
CA SER A 59 -1.22 -13.94 -5.38
C SER A 59 -1.34 -12.63 -4.61
N THR A 60 -2.33 -12.51 -3.72
CA THR A 60 -2.49 -11.34 -2.86
C THR A 60 -1.31 -11.16 -1.90
N LEU A 61 -0.73 -12.27 -1.44
CA LEU A 61 0.42 -12.26 -0.55
C LEU A 61 1.69 -11.73 -1.24
N THR A 62 1.97 -12.22 -2.45
CA THR A 62 3.15 -11.80 -3.23
C THR A 62 3.04 -10.36 -3.71
N LEU A 63 1.85 -9.95 -4.19
CA LEU A 63 1.58 -8.57 -4.58
C LEU A 63 1.76 -7.61 -3.40
N ARG A 64 1.18 -7.93 -2.24
CA ARG A 64 1.35 -7.12 -1.01
C ARG A 64 2.82 -7.00 -0.61
N ALA A 65 3.57 -8.10 -0.66
CA ALA A 65 4.99 -8.08 -0.31
C ALA A 65 5.79 -7.14 -1.22
N GLY A 66 5.52 -7.14 -2.52
CA GLY A 66 6.16 -6.22 -3.48
C GLY A 66 5.85 -4.74 -3.18
N VAL A 67 4.58 -4.43 -2.89
CA VAL A 67 4.16 -3.07 -2.52
C VAL A 67 4.79 -2.64 -1.20
N GLU A 68 4.79 -3.52 -0.19
CA GLU A 68 5.41 -3.22 1.11
C GLU A 68 6.90 -2.92 0.96
N GLN A 69 7.63 -3.72 0.19
CA GLN A 69 9.05 -3.50 -0.03
C GLN A 69 9.33 -2.16 -0.72
N ALA A 70 8.55 -1.81 -1.73
CA ALA A 70 8.73 -0.54 -2.43
C ALA A 70 8.42 0.67 -1.55
N ILE A 71 7.32 0.61 -0.78
CA ILE A 71 6.97 1.67 0.17
C ILE A 71 8.07 1.81 1.23
N LYS A 72 8.52 0.71 1.85
CA LYS A 72 9.60 0.74 2.86
C LYS A 72 10.92 1.25 2.29
N LYS A 73 11.20 0.97 1.02
CA LYS A 73 12.40 1.47 0.33
C LYS A 73 12.35 2.98 0.10
N ALA A 74 11.17 3.53 -0.23
CA ALA A 74 10.98 4.97 -0.41
C ALA A 74 10.81 5.72 0.94
N ILE A 75 10.21 5.05 1.93
CA ILE A 75 9.78 5.61 3.21
C ILE A 75 10.10 4.58 4.30
N PRO A 76 11.33 4.57 4.83
CA PRO A 76 11.75 3.62 5.86
C PRO A 76 11.03 3.81 7.20
N GLU A 77 10.30 4.92 7.37
CA GLU A 77 9.48 5.22 8.55
C GLU A 77 8.24 4.30 8.65
N ILE A 78 7.80 3.71 7.52
CA ILE A 78 6.66 2.80 7.49
C ILE A 78 7.03 1.45 8.11
N VAL A 79 6.29 1.05 9.14
CA VAL A 79 6.51 -0.20 9.88
C VAL A 79 5.99 -1.40 9.10
N ARG A 80 4.80 -1.29 8.52
CA ARG A 80 4.13 -2.36 7.77
C ARG A 80 3.05 -1.82 6.85
N VAL A 81 2.71 -2.61 5.83
CA VAL A 81 1.59 -2.31 4.92
C VAL A 81 0.52 -3.36 5.12
N GLU A 82 -0.73 -2.94 5.30
CA GLU A 82 -1.88 -3.82 5.44
C GLU A 82 -2.84 -3.69 4.26
N SER A 83 -3.40 -4.82 3.83
CA SER A 83 -4.45 -4.88 2.82
C SER A 83 -5.81 -4.95 3.52
N VAL A 84 -6.68 -3.98 3.29
CA VAL A 84 -8.05 -3.90 3.87
C VAL A 84 -9.14 -4.08 2.82
#